data_AF-A0A2E2NDE9-F1
#
_entry.id   AF-A0A2E2NDE9-F1
#
_cell.length_a   1.000
_cell.length_b   1.000
_cell.length_c   1.000
_cell.angle_alpha   90.00
_cell.angle_beta   90.00
_cell.angle_gamma   90.00
#
_symmetry.space_group_name_H-M   'P 1'
#
loop_
_entity.id
_entity.type
_entity.pdbx_description
1 polymer ?
#
loop_
_entity_poly.entity_id
_entity_poly.type
_entity_poly.pdbx_seq_one_letter_code
_entity_poly.pdbx_strand_id
1 'polypeptide(L)' 'MSDFGMQMPGGRASRAASPNVYTVLMFAAIVGLGVAVGLMYRAATIVGPEGNPFGLQDPNRITVNADS' A
#
# COMPACT_ATOMS: atom_id res chain seq x y z
N MET A 1 -20.74 -9.19 -19.62
CA MET A 1 -19.89 -10.35 -19.27
C MET A 1 -18.84 -9.85 -18.30
N SER A 2 -19.19 -9.87 -17.03
CA SER A 2 -18.33 -9.48 -15.91
C SER A 2 -17.51 -10.69 -15.53
N ASP A 3 -16.25 -10.71 -15.94
CA ASP A 3 -15.22 -11.70 -15.60
C ASP A 3 -14.76 -11.56 -14.13
N PHE A 4 -15.71 -11.34 -13.22
CA PHE A 4 -15.52 -11.45 -11.77
C PHE A 4 -15.51 -12.94 -11.42
N GLY A 5 -14.45 -13.62 -11.85
CA GLY A 5 -14.35 -15.06 -11.72
C GLY A 5 -13.45 -15.68 -12.77
N MET A 6 -12.31 -15.05 -13.04
CA MET A 6 -11.21 -15.71 -13.74
C MET A 6 -10.87 -16.98 -12.97
N GLN A 7 -11.39 -18.13 -13.43
CA GLN A 7 -11.18 -19.42 -12.79
C GLN A 7 -9.69 -19.71 -12.85
N MET A 8 -8.99 -19.54 -11.72
CA MET A 8 -7.55 -19.78 -11.63
C MET A 8 -7.29 -21.27 -11.95
N PRO A 9 -6.58 -21.58 -13.05
CA PRO A 9 -6.23 -22.96 -13.38
C PRO A 9 -5.39 -23.54 -12.25
N GLY A 10 -5.93 -24.55 -11.54
CA GLY A 10 -5.34 -25.12 -10.32
C GLY A 10 -6.28 -25.23 -9.13
N GLY A 11 -7.45 -24.57 -9.16
CA GLY A 11 -8.44 -24.55 -8.07
C GLY A 11 -9.14 -25.87 -7.70
N ARG A 12 -8.72 -27.02 -8.25
CA ARG A 12 -9.33 -28.34 -7.98
C ARG A 12 -8.51 -29.27 -7.09
N ALA A 13 -7.33 -28.86 -6.61
CA ALA A 13 -6.42 -29.74 -5.88
C ALA A 13 -6.15 -29.31 -4.43
N SER A 14 -7.19 -29.08 -3.61
CA SER A 14 -7.13 -29.30 -2.16
C SER A 14 -8.51 -29.03 -1.54
N ARG A 15 -9.14 -30.06 -0.96
CA ARG A 15 -10.29 -29.92 -0.06
C ARG A 15 -9.88 -29.51 1.37
N ALA A 16 -8.60 -29.21 1.60
CA ALA A 16 -8.11 -28.72 2.88
C ALA A 16 -7.86 -27.20 2.81
N ALA A 17 -8.23 -26.49 3.87
CA ALA A 17 -7.94 -25.07 4.08
C ALA A 17 -6.45 -24.85 4.41
N SER A 18 -5.56 -25.30 3.54
CA SER A 18 -4.12 -25.01 3.63
C SER A 18 -3.85 -23.70 2.88
N PRO A 19 -3.07 -22.76 3.46
CA PRO A 19 -2.59 -21.59 2.74
C PRO A 19 -1.93 -22.04 1.44
N ASN A 20 -2.48 -21.61 0.30
CA ASN A 20 -1.89 -21.91 -1.00
C ASN A 20 -0.85 -20.83 -1.35
N VAL A 21 -0.06 -21.08 -2.41
CA VAL A 21 0.97 -20.14 -2.87
C VAL A 21 0.39 -18.75 -3.15
N TYR A 22 -0.84 -18.65 -3.66
CA TYR A 22 -1.49 -17.36 -3.91
C TYR A 22 -1.83 -16.62 -2.61
N THR A 23 -2.25 -17.29 -1.55
CA THR A 23 -2.48 -16.68 -0.23
C THR A 23 -1.18 -16.15 0.37
N VAL A 24 -0.07 -16.90 0.23
CA VAL A 24 1.26 -16.46 0.68
C VAL A 24 1.74 -15.25 -0.13
N LEU A 25 1.58 -15.30 -1.46
CA LEU A 25 1.95 -14.20 -2.35
C LEU A 25 1.12 -12.94 -2.05
N MET A 26 -0.18 -13.12 -1.80
CA MET A 26 -1.09 -12.03 -1.40
C MET A 26 -0.65 -11.39 -0.09
N PHE A 27 -0.30 -12.20 0.92
CA PHE A 27 0.18 -11.69 2.19
C PHE A 27 1.50 -10.91 2.02
N ALA A 28 2.45 -11.46 1.27
CA ALA A 28 3.72 -10.78 0.96
C ALA A 28 3.50 -9.43 0.24
N ALA A 29 2.57 -9.39 -0.72
CA ALA A 29 2.21 -8.16 -1.43
C ALA A 29 1.61 -7.11 -0.49
N ILE A 30 0.72 -7.50 0.43
CA ILE A 30 0.12 -6.59 1.42
C ILE A 30 1.19 -6.02 2.36
N VAL A 31 2.11 -6.86 2.84
CA VAL A 31 3.22 -6.41 3.69
C VAL A 31 4.10 -5.41 2.94
N GLY A 32 4.47 -5.71 1.69
CA GLY A 32 5.26 -4.80 0.86
C GLY A 32 4.56 -3.45 0.62
N LEU A 33 3.25 -3.48 0.33
CA LEU A 33 2.45 -2.27 0.18
C LEU A 33 2.41 -1.46 1.48
N GLY A 34 2.23 -2.10 2.63
CA GLY A 34 2.24 -1.44 3.93
C GLY A 34 3.56 -0.72 4.21
N VAL A 35 4.70 -1.34 3.91
CA VAL A 35 6.02 -0.72 4.03
C VAL A 35 6.14 0.50 3.11
N ALA A 36 5.73 0.37 1.84
CA ALA A 36 5.79 1.47 0.88
C ALA A 36 4.95 2.68 1.33
N VAL A 37 3.73 2.45 1.82
CA VAL A 37 2.86 3.50 2.38
C VAL A 37 3.51 4.16 3.59
N GLY A 38 4.13 3.39 4.49
CA GLY A 38 4.83 3.93 5.66
C GLY A 38 6.03 4.82 5.30
N LEU A 39 6.83 4.41 4.31
CA LEU A 39 7.94 5.22 3.80
C LEU A 39 7.45 6.52 3.16
N MET A 40 6.38 6.45 2.36
CA MET A 40 5.79 7.63 1.74
C MET A 40 5.21 8.58 2.81
N TYR A 41 4.58 8.06 3.85
CA TYR A 41 4.10 8.85 4.98
C TYR A 41 5.22 9.63 5.68
N ARG A 42 6.39 9.01 5.91
CA ARG A 42 7.57 9.68 6.47
C ARG A 42 8.10 10.78 5.54
N ALA A 43 8.14 10.53 4.24
CA ALA A 43 8.51 11.57 3.27
C ALA A 43 7.48 12.72 3.27
N ALA A 44 6.20 12.39 3.38
CA ALA A 44 5.12 13.36 3.43
C ALA A 44 5.15 14.24 4.69
N THR A 45 5.64 13.74 5.83
CA THR A 45 5.84 14.58 7.03
C THR A 45 6.95 15.63 6.88
N ILE A 46 7.87 15.47 5.93
CA ILE A 46 8.93 16.47 5.67
C ILE A 46 8.39 17.60 4.79
N VAL A 47 7.63 17.25 3.76
CA VAL A 47 7.09 18.20 2.78
C VAL A 47 5.75 18.81 3.20
N GLY A 48 5.01 18.16 4.08
CA GLY A 48 3.73 18.64 4.58
C GLY A 48 3.88 19.86 5.49
N PRO A 49 2.94 20.83 5.42
CA PRO A 49 2.97 21.99 6.31
C PRO A 49 2.86 21.54 7.77
N GLU A 50 3.69 22.10 8.64
CA GLU A 50 3.74 21.77 10.08
C GLU A 50 4.01 20.28 10.38
N GLY A 51 4.53 19.53 9.42
CA GLY A 51 4.72 18.09 9.54
C GLY A 51 3.45 17.27 9.33
N ASN A 52 2.35 17.87 8.90
CA ASN A 52 1.11 17.18 8.57
C ASN A 52 1.15 16.66 7.11
N PRO A 53 1.22 15.34 6.88
CA PRO A 53 1.34 14.75 5.55
C PRO A 53 0.07 14.87 4.70
N PHE A 54 -1.07 15.19 5.31
CA PHE A 54 -2.34 15.45 4.61
C PHE A 54 -2.67 16.95 4.52
N GLY A 55 -1.79 17.81 5.06
CA GLY A 55 -1.96 19.25 4.96
C GLY A 55 -1.71 19.74 3.52
N LEU A 56 -2.58 20.61 3.02
CA LEU A 56 -2.39 21.25 1.73
C LEU A 56 -1.46 22.46 1.89
N GLN A 57 -0.48 22.60 0.99
CA GLN A 57 0.36 23.79 0.93
C GLN A 57 -0.38 24.94 0.26
N ASP A 58 -0.13 26.17 0.75
CA ASP A 58 -0.60 27.37 0.09
C ASP A 58 0.12 27.54 -1.27
N PRO A 59 -0.59 27.78 -2.38
CA PRO A 59 0.01 27.87 -3.72
C PRO A 59 1.11 28.93 -3.84
N ASN A 60 1.03 29.99 -3.02
CA ASN A 60 1.97 31.11 -3.03
C ASN A 60 3.02 31.03 -1.89
N ARG A 61 2.97 30.01 -1.03
CA ARG A 61 3.89 29.87 0.10
C ARG A 61 4.12 28.40 0.46
N ILE A 62 5.24 27.88 -0.01
CA ILE A 62 5.71 26.53 0.31
C ILE A 62 6.50 26.59 1.63
N THR A 63 6.08 25.81 2.62
CA THR A 63 6.80 25.61 3.88
C THR A 63 7.21 24.14 4.00
N VAL A 64 8.49 23.89 4.28
CA VAL A 64 9.07 22.55 4.37
C VAL A 64 9.74 22.42 5.73
N ASN A 65 9.51 21.30 6.42
CA ASN A 65 10.18 20.98 7.68
C ASN A 65 11.42 20.16 7.37
N ALA A 66 12.53 20.84 7.08
CA ALA A 66 13.79 20.23 6.63
C ALA A 66 14.81 19.94 7.76
N ASP A 67 14.41 20.06 9.04
CA ASP A 67 15.31 20.00 10.20
C ASP A 67 15.28 18.64 10.93
N SER A 68 14.90 17.56 10.23
CA SER A 68 14.78 16.19 10.76
C SER A 68 15.71 15.20 10.09
#